data_AF-A0A8S3SYZ8-F1
#
_entry.id   AF-A0A8S3SYZ8-F1
#
_cell.length_a   1.000
_cell.length_b   1.000
_cell.length_c   1.000
_cell.angle_alpha   90.00
_cell.angle_beta   90.00
_cell.angle_gamma   90.00
#
_symmetry.space_group_name_H-M   'P 1'
#
loop_
_entity.id
_entity.type
_entity.pdbx_description
1 polymer ?
#
loop_
_entity_poly.entity_id
_entity_poly.type
_entity_poly.pdbx_seq_one_letter_code
_entity_poly.pdbx_strand_id
1 'polypeptide(L)'
;MTDILYGALVGDPGQNDESDDVRTDYVRNEVAPDYNAGFQGAVAVFDVVLSFFEKKMAADVYGRVVSSSDFNSEISDLNGTTNIENEPDGLQEVHDDTFREYLPQNSQIVQILTEINTPSRSYVNNNDAIDEYSETQNSQIADFVPNQEFISLLDQELSDLPRDSYVLKLIELTHDSENTITWYRTILASRAKSIQGCPTGKLFTRKSTNRSSSTQKYAKDCYLIYMFINGDDSSIDDVFRKVDHYSISDQSKTVTHDCNIIEMRVTVQTLLERVVLLEKNEIENKRIIKNIKTENDKLKTELSSTNERLNQHLINCERKFTQYDANHKLINQQSKAIGEFDFNSYTANVKRFDSELERHSKLSVSLQKNISELKWNSKQSYASKVTPPGTPDSPHTTGIQIHSSTRSGQLSPIEIPESRSPVTCKQNIEKRYSKGINNSDNVTGLPYKTHETQNEGNRDISKPNTENNNL
;
A
#
# COMPACT_ATOMS: atom_id res chain seq x y z
N MET A 1 -30.25 -7.72 -4.21
CA MET A 1 -29.20 -7.09 -3.38
C MET A 1 -27.92 -7.82 -3.74
N THR A 2 -26.99 -7.12 -4.39
CA THR A 2 -25.70 -7.66 -4.85
C THR A 2 -24.65 -7.12 -3.90
N ASP A 3 -24.04 -8.01 -3.11
CA ASP A 3 -22.94 -7.65 -2.22
C ASP A 3 -21.61 -7.81 -2.97
N ILE A 4 -20.67 -6.90 -2.74
CA ILE A 4 -19.35 -6.90 -3.40
C ILE A 4 -18.32 -7.45 -2.41
N LEU A 5 -17.57 -8.47 -2.83
CA LEU A 5 -16.50 -9.08 -2.03
C LEU A 5 -15.14 -8.49 -2.44
N TYR A 6 -14.81 -7.33 -1.85
CA TYR A 6 -13.55 -6.64 -2.14
C TYR A 6 -12.33 -7.45 -1.66
N GLY A 7 -11.28 -7.49 -2.49
CA GLY A 7 -10.00 -8.11 -2.14
C GLY A 7 -10.01 -9.65 -2.12
N ALA A 8 -11.04 -10.28 -2.66
CA ALA A 8 -11.04 -11.72 -2.91
C ALA A 8 -10.17 -12.06 -4.13
N LEU A 9 -9.08 -12.79 -3.89
CA LEU A 9 -8.37 -13.46 -4.97
C LEU A 9 -9.18 -14.70 -5.38
N VAL A 10 -9.57 -14.74 -6.65
CA VAL A 10 -10.26 -15.88 -7.25
C VAL A 10 -9.26 -16.94 -7.71
N GLY A 11 -9.75 -18.13 -8.02
CA GLY A 11 -8.94 -19.20 -8.62
C GLY A 11 -8.31 -18.81 -9.97
N ASP A 12 -7.32 -19.58 -10.38
CA ASP A 12 -6.55 -19.35 -11.60
C ASP A 12 -7.43 -19.54 -12.86
N PRO A 13 -7.20 -18.78 -13.95
CA PRO A 13 -7.78 -19.12 -15.24
C PRO A 13 -7.37 -20.53 -15.69
N GLY A 14 -8.12 -21.10 -16.64
CA GLY A 14 -7.72 -22.36 -17.26
C GLY A 14 -6.36 -22.27 -17.96
N GLN A 15 -5.80 -23.41 -18.36
CA GLN A 15 -4.46 -23.48 -18.99
C GLN A 15 -4.30 -22.65 -20.27
N ASN A 16 -5.40 -22.19 -20.87
CA ASN A 16 -5.41 -21.33 -22.05
C ASN A 16 -5.82 -19.87 -21.73
N ASP A 17 -5.62 -19.41 -20.49
CA ASP A 17 -6.07 -18.10 -19.99
C ASP A 17 -7.59 -17.87 -20.13
N GLU A 18 -8.35 -18.96 -20.11
CA GLU A 18 -9.82 -18.95 -20.19
C GLU A 18 -10.44 -18.74 -18.81
N SER A 19 -11.25 -17.69 -18.67
CA SER A 19 -11.98 -17.36 -17.44
C SER A 19 -13.39 -16.88 -17.75
N ASP A 20 -14.39 -17.54 -17.16
CA ASP A 20 -15.79 -17.11 -17.23
C ASP A 20 -16.26 -16.70 -15.83
N ASP A 21 -16.83 -15.49 -15.71
CA ASP A 21 -17.41 -15.00 -14.46
C ASP A 21 -18.81 -15.62 -14.22
N VAL A 22 -18.80 -16.89 -13.83
CA VAL A 22 -19.98 -17.71 -13.61
C VAL A 22 -19.97 -18.24 -12.18
N ARG A 23 -20.97 -17.86 -11.39
CA ARG A 23 -21.11 -18.27 -9.98
C ARG A 23 -21.13 -19.78 -9.75
N THR A 24 -21.54 -20.57 -10.75
CA THR A 24 -21.57 -22.04 -10.65
C THR A 24 -20.21 -22.69 -10.89
N ASP A 25 -19.21 -21.93 -11.37
CA ASP A 25 -17.83 -22.39 -11.50
C ASP A 25 -17.11 -22.25 -10.15
N TYR A 26 -17.22 -23.29 -9.33
CA TYR A 26 -16.62 -23.35 -7.98
C TYR A 26 -15.11 -23.60 -8.01
N VAL A 27 -14.48 -23.74 -9.18
CA VAL A 27 -13.03 -23.94 -9.31
C VAL A 27 -12.36 -22.62 -9.65
N ARG A 28 -12.85 -21.93 -10.71
CA ARG A 28 -12.25 -20.67 -11.16
C ARG A 28 -12.71 -19.46 -10.35
N ASN A 29 -13.95 -19.47 -9.86
CA ASN A 29 -14.48 -18.40 -9.00
C ASN A 29 -14.49 -18.78 -7.50
N GLU A 30 -13.68 -19.78 -7.12
CA GLU A 30 -13.43 -20.09 -5.72
C GLU A 30 -12.75 -18.91 -5.02
N VAL A 31 -13.14 -18.64 -3.78
CA VAL A 31 -12.47 -17.68 -2.91
C VAL A 31 -12.20 -18.35 -1.57
N ALA A 32 -10.94 -18.34 -1.14
CA ALA A 32 -10.53 -18.96 0.11
C ALA A 32 -9.52 -18.08 0.89
N PRO A 33 -9.51 -18.12 2.24
CA PRO A 33 -8.59 -17.32 3.05
C PRO A 33 -7.10 -17.55 2.73
N ASP A 34 -6.73 -18.76 2.34
CA ASP A 34 -5.37 -19.16 2.00
C ASP A 34 -4.87 -18.55 0.68
N TYR A 35 -5.75 -18.33 -0.30
CA TYR A 35 -5.42 -17.59 -1.53
C TYR A 35 -5.00 -16.15 -1.17
N ASN A 36 -5.77 -15.52 -0.28
CA ASN A 36 -5.51 -14.15 0.17
C ASN A 36 -4.29 -14.04 1.09
N ALA A 37 -4.00 -15.05 1.90
CA ALA A 37 -2.91 -15.00 2.87
C ALA A 37 -1.53 -14.85 2.19
N GLY A 38 -1.26 -15.66 1.16
CA GLY A 38 -0.01 -15.56 0.39
C GLY A 38 0.07 -14.25 -0.41
N PHE A 39 -1.03 -13.88 -1.07
CA PHE A 39 -1.09 -12.67 -1.87
C PHE A 39 -0.86 -11.39 -1.05
N GLN A 40 -1.47 -11.26 0.13
CA GLN A 40 -1.24 -10.12 1.02
C GLN A 40 0.21 -10.01 1.47
N GLY A 41 0.88 -11.15 1.71
CA GLY A 41 2.32 -11.17 2.00
C GLY A 41 3.16 -10.63 0.84
N ALA A 42 2.85 -11.05 -0.39
CA ALA A 42 3.54 -10.58 -1.59
C ALA A 42 3.32 -9.08 -1.83
N VAL A 43 2.07 -8.60 -1.70
CA VAL A 43 1.73 -7.18 -1.82
C VAL A 43 2.46 -6.33 -0.78
N ALA A 44 2.55 -6.80 0.48
CA ALA A 44 3.28 -6.09 1.53
C ALA A 44 4.79 -5.98 1.21
N VAL A 45 5.40 -7.05 0.69
CA VAL A 45 6.81 -6.99 0.25
C VAL A 45 6.97 -6.03 -0.92
N PHE A 46 6.07 -6.08 -1.89
CA PHE A 46 6.13 -5.22 -3.07
C PHE A 46 6.01 -3.74 -2.70
N ASP A 47 5.09 -3.40 -1.78
CA ASP A 47 4.91 -2.06 -1.23
C ASP A 47 6.19 -1.55 -0.52
N VAL A 48 6.80 -2.39 0.32
CA VAL A 48 8.08 -2.05 0.98
C VAL A 48 9.18 -1.81 -0.04
N VAL A 49 9.31 -2.67 -1.05
CA VAL A 49 10.34 -2.55 -2.09
C VAL A 49 10.13 -1.30 -2.94
N LEU A 50 8.89 -1.01 -3.37
CA LEU A 50 8.57 0.20 -4.11
C LEU A 50 8.89 1.46 -3.31
N SER A 51 8.48 1.52 -2.04
CA SER A 51 8.77 2.67 -1.18
C SER A 51 10.27 2.91 -1.00
N PHE A 52 11.08 1.84 -1.01
CA PHE A 52 12.54 1.94 -0.98
C PHE A 52 13.10 2.52 -2.29
N PHE A 53 12.60 2.07 -3.44
CA PHE A 53 13.01 2.60 -4.74
C PHE A 53 12.60 4.05 -4.94
N GLU A 54 11.40 4.45 -4.52
CA GLU A 54 10.95 5.84 -4.57
C GLU A 54 11.84 6.75 -3.73
N LYS A 55 12.17 6.34 -2.49
CA LYS A 55 13.09 7.09 -1.63
C LYS A 55 14.50 7.19 -2.22
N LYS A 56 14.99 6.12 -2.86
CA LYS A 56 16.31 6.11 -3.49
C LYS A 56 16.35 6.99 -4.75
N MET A 57 15.33 6.91 -5.61
CA MET A 57 15.22 7.78 -6.77
C MET A 57 15.06 9.25 -6.37
N ALA A 58 14.27 9.54 -5.33
CA ALA A 58 14.19 10.89 -4.78
C ALA A 58 15.56 11.35 -4.27
N ALA A 59 16.29 10.53 -3.51
CA ALA A 59 17.62 10.88 -3.02
C ALA A 59 18.64 11.10 -4.16
N ASP A 60 18.60 10.29 -5.22
CA ASP A 60 19.50 10.44 -6.38
C ASP A 60 19.14 11.69 -7.22
N VAL A 61 17.85 12.00 -7.37
CA VAL A 61 17.38 13.20 -8.08
C VAL A 61 17.70 14.47 -7.29
N TYR A 62 17.38 14.52 -6.00
CA TYR A 62 17.67 15.67 -5.14
C TYR A 62 19.17 15.81 -4.83
N GLY A 63 19.91 14.70 -4.70
CA GLY A 63 21.36 14.71 -4.49
C GLY A 63 22.15 15.25 -5.69
N ARG A 64 21.64 15.07 -6.92
CA ARG A 64 22.26 15.65 -8.13
C ARG A 64 22.06 17.16 -8.23
N VAL A 65 20.92 17.67 -7.75
CA VAL A 65 20.60 19.10 -7.76
C VAL A 65 21.43 19.89 -6.75
N VAL A 66 21.93 19.27 -5.68
CA VAL A 66 22.72 19.95 -4.63
C VAL A 66 24.25 19.92 -4.89
N SER A 67 24.72 19.32 -6.00
CA SER A 67 26.15 19.34 -6.37
C SER A 67 26.55 20.35 -7.45
N SER A 68 25.61 21.17 -7.93
CA SER A 68 25.93 22.36 -8.72
C SER A 68 26.00 23.56 -7.80
N SER A 69 27.23 24.05 -7.64
CA SER A 69 27.65 25.26 -6.92
C SER A 69 26.65 26.41 -6.88
N ASP A 70 26.53 26.99 -5.67
CA ASP A 70 26.36 28.42 -5.35
C ASP A 70 25.21 28.66 -4.37
N PHE A 71 25.52 28.68 -3.06
CA PHE A 71 24.93 29.62 -2.09
C PHE A 71 25.69 29.51 -0.75
N ASN A 72 26.89 30.10 -0.72
CA ASN A 72 27.61 30.43 0.51
C ASN A 72 28.08 31.88 0.40
N SER A 73 27.18 32.82 0.68
CA SER A 73 27.52 34.12 1.27
C SER A 73 26.23 34.76 1.76
N GLU A 74 26.29 35.39 2.94
CA GLU A 74 25.21 36.11 3.62
C GLU A 74 24.21 35.24 4.39
N ILE A 75 24.53 34.98 5.66
CA ILE A 75 23.92 35.67 6.81
C ILE A 75 24.86 35.43 8.00
N SER A 76 25.83 36.33 8.13
CA SER A 76 26.47 36.65 9.40
C SER A 76 25.99 38.05 9.72
N ASP A 77 24.94 38.16 10.52
CA ASP A 77 24.62 39.31 11.37
C ASP A 77 23.24 39.07 11.99
N LEU A 78 23.25 38.55 13.22
CA LEU A 78 22.38 38.96 14.35
C LEU A 78 22.65 38.02 15.52
N ASN A 79 23.78 38.26 16.18
CA ASN A 79 23.99 37.87 17.56
C ASN A 79 23.05 38.72 18.44
N GLY A 80 22.04 38.07 19.02
CA GLY A 80 21.21 38.59 20.11
C GLY A 80 21.31 37.65 21.31
N THR A 81 22.36 37.85 22.10
CA THR A 81 22.59 37.29 23.44
C THR A 81 21.41 37.50 24.38
N THR A 82 20.94 36.44 25.03
CA THR A 82 20.57 36.47 26.46
C THR A 82 20.80 35.09 27.11
N ASN A 83 21.77 35.06 28.01
CA ASN A 83 21.97 34.03 29.02
C ASN A 83 20.82 34.03 30.03
N ILE A 84 20.27 32.88 30.38
CA ILE A 84 19.75 32.60 31.73
C ILE A 84 20.06 31.13 32.06
N GLU A 85 20.98 30.95 33.00
CA GLU A 85 21.22 29.72 33.76
C GLU A 85 20.01 29.43 34.67
N ASN A 86 19.65 28.16 34.84
CA ASN A 86 19.50 27.46 36.13
C ASN A 86 18.65 26.18 35.99
N GLU A 87 19.32 25.04 36.14
CA GLU A 87 18.82 23.83 36.81
C GLU A 87 18.63 24.11 38.33
N PRO A 88 17.92 23.30 39.16
CA PRO A 88 18.09 21.83 39.21
C PRO A 88 16.86 20.97 39.61
N ASP A 89 17.08 19.65 39.48
CA ASP A 89 16.62 18.52 40.29
C ASP A 89 15.16 18.40 40.79
N GLY A 90 14.55 17.26 40.44
CA GLY A 90 13.31 16.78 41.04
C GLY A 90 12.99 15.33 40.65
N LEU A 91 13.66 14.38 41.32
CA LEU A 91 13.22 12.99 41.43
C LEU A 91 11.81 12.94 42.03
N GLN A 92 10.87 12.24 41.38
CA GLN A 92 9.72 11.71 42.11
C GLN A 92 9.28 10.34 41.61
N GLU A 93 9.11 9.48 42.59
CA GLU A 93 8.82 8.06 42.56
C GLU A 93 7.44 7.72 41.98
N VAL A 94 7.41 6.56 41.32
CA VAL A 94 6.40 5.50 41.32
C VAL A 94 5.09 5.81 42.08
N HIS A 95 3.99 5.79 41.34
CA HIS A 95 2.75 5.18 41.83
C HIS A 95 2.18 4.24 40.76
N ASP A 96 2.25 2.97 41.10
CA ASP A 96 1.62 1.84 40.44
C ASP A 96 0.20 1.74 41.00
N ASP A 97 -0.83 1.78 40.15
CA ASP A 97 -2.19 1.41 40.52
C ASP A 97 -2.95 0.82 39.33
N THR A 98 -2.93 -0.51 39.28
CA THR A 98 -4.11 -1.37 39.19
C THR A 98 -5.02 -1.28 37.94
N PHE A 99 -4.76 -2.21 37.01
CA PHE A 99 -5.72 -3.11 36.35
C PHE A 99 -7.10 -2.57 35.93
N ARG A 100 -7.36 -2.53 34.61
CA ARG A 100 -8.66 -2.97 34.07
C ARG A 100 -8.52 -3.56 32.66
N GLU A 101 -8.78 -4.85 32.63
CA GLU A 101 -9.11 -5.74 31.51
C GLU A 101 -9.92 -5.03 30.40
N TYR A 102 -9.35 -4.96 29.20
CA TYR A 102 -10.10 -4.72 27.97
C TYR A 102 -9.52 -5.63 26.87
N LEU A 103 -10.21 -6.74 26.64
CA LEU A 103 -10.19 -7.45 25.35
C LEU A 103 -10.96 -6.58 24.35
N PRO A 104 -10.39 -6.18 23.19
CA PRO A 104 -11.20 -5.74 22.07
C PRO A 104 -11.47 -6.94 21.16
N GLN A 105 -12.77 -7.14 20.92
CA GLN A 105 -13.33 -8.04 19.94
C GLN A 105 -12.76 -7.77 18.54
N ASN A 106 -12.35 -8.83 17.85
CA ASN A 106 -11.86 -8.85 16.46
C ASN A 106 -12.96 -8.53 15.41
N SER A 107 -13.83 -7.55 15.65
CA SER A 107 -14.97 -7.23 14.77
C SER A 107 -14.90 -5.86 14.09
N GLN A 108 -13.95 -4.97 14.43
CA GLN A 108 -13.94 -3.61 13.88
C GLN A 108 -13.13 -3.45 12.58
N ILE A 109 -12.29 -4.42 12.23
CA ILE A 109 -11.46 -4.36 11.01
C ILE A 109 -12.29 -4.62 9.75
N VAL A 110 -13.45 -5.28 9.86
CA VAL A 110 -14.31 -5.58 8.70
C VAL A 110 -15.27 -4.42 8.38
N GLN A 111 -15.59 -3.55 9.35
CA GLN A 111 -16.58 -2.48 9.17
C GLN A 111 -16.00 -1.21 8.49
N ILE A 112 -14.69 -0.96 8.66
CA ILE A 112 -14.05 0.28 8.18
C ILE A 112 -13.73 0.22 6.67
N LEU A 113 -13.51 -0.97 6.10
CA LEU A 113 -13.23 -1.11 4.66
C LEU A 113 -14.48 -0.93 3.79
N THR A 114 -15.68 -1.04 4.36
CA THR A 114 -16.96 -0.82 3.65
C THR A 114 -17.35 0.65 3.47
N GLU A 115 -16.79 1.60 4.23
CA GLU A 115 -17.22 3.00 4.21
C GLU A 115 -16.38 3.92 3.29
N ILE A 116 -15.22 3.44 2.79
CA ILE A 116 -14.27 4.29 2.06
C ILE A 116 -14.62 4.44 0.56
N ASN A 117 -15.54 3.62 0.01
CA ASN A 117 -15.89 3.65 -1.42
C ASN A 117 -17.40 3.77 -1.70
N THR A 118 -18.02 4.89 -1.29
CA THR A 118 -19.34 5.28 -1.81
C THR A 118 -19.25 6.57 -2.62
N PRO A 119 -19.47 6.56 -3.94
CA PRO A 119 -19.87 7.76 -4.65
C PRO A 119 -21.36 8.01 -4.38
N SER A 120 -21.65 9.14 -3.74
CA SER A 120 -23.01 9.66 -3.57
C SER A 120 -23.71 9.79 -4.93
N ARG A 121 -24.62 8.88 -5.24
CA ARG A 121 -25.49 8.95 -6.42
C ARG A 121 -26.92 9.23 -5.97
N SER A 122 -27.31 10.50 -5.96
CA SER A 122 -28.70 10.92 -5.80
C SER A 122 -29.45 10.68 -7.13
N TYR A 123 -30.41 9.76 -7.09
CA TYR A 123 -31.44 9.64 -8.13
C TYR A 123 -32.46 10.77 -7.93
N VAL A 124 -32.55 11.69 -8.89
CA VAL A 124 -33.76 12.47 -9.10
C VAL A 124 -34.43 11.92 -10.36
N ASN A 125 -35.56 11.23 -10.15
CA ASN A 125 -36.52 10.93 -11.21
C ASN A 125 -37.12 12.23 -11.73
N ASN A 126 -37.05 12.47 -13.02
CA ASN A 126 -38.06 13.19 -13.77
C ASN A 126 -38.26 12.46 -15.10
N ASN A 127 -39.35 11.71 -15.18
CA ASN A 127 -39.99 11.42 -16.46
C ASN A 127 -40.81 12.66 -16.80
N ASP A 128 -40.56 13.25 -17.97
CA ASP A 128 -41.64 13.56 -18.91
C ASP A 128 -41.06 13.73 -20.31
N ALA A 129 -41.74 13.07 -21.24
CA ALA A 129 -41.42 12.91 -22.65
C ALA A 129 -41.55 14.23 -23.43
N ILE A 130 -40.81 14.34 -24.54
CA ILE A 130 -41.32 14.56 -25.92
C ILE A 130 -40.13 14.80 -26.88
N ASP A 131 -40.07 13.93 -27.89
CA ASP A 131 -39.58 14.01 -29.28
C ASP A 131 -38.15 14.50 -29.58
N GLU A 132 -37.24 13.60 -30.00
CA GLU A 132 -37.04 13.11 -31.39
C GLU A 132 -36.13 14.06 -32.19
N TYR A 133 -34.86 13.70 -32.33
CA TYR A 133 -34.17 13.50 -33.63
C TYR A 133 -32.70 13.10 -33.40
N SER A 134 -32.29 12.12 -34.19
CA SER A 134 -30.99 11.46 -34.38
C SER A 134 -29.72 12.32 -34.26
N GLU A 135 -28.70 11.81 -33.57
CA GLU A 135 -27.42 11.44 -34.19
C GLU A 135 -26.53 10.62 -33.24
N THR A 136 -25.99 9.54 -33.79
CA THR A 136 -25.21 8.50 -33.13
C THR A 136 -23.73 8.87 -33.16
N GLN A 137 -22.99 8.50 -32.11
CA GLN A 137 -21.54 8.29 -32.10
C GLN A 137 -20.66 9.54 -32.34
N ASN A 138 -20.33 10.25 -31.26
CA ASN A 138 -19.03 10.92 -31.08
C ASN A 138 -18.89 11.40 -29.62
N SER A 139 -18.58 10.46 -28.72
CA SER A 139 -17.96 10.80 -27.45
C SER A 139 -16.55 10.22 -27.46
N GLN A 140 -15.57 11.01 -26.96
CA GLN A 140 -14.12 10.76 -26.88
C GLN A 140 -13.25 11.36 -28.00
N ILE A 141 -13.25 12.68 -28.15
CA ILE A 141 -12.00 13.44 -28.36
C ILE A 141 -12.13 14.71 -27.52
N ALA A 142 -11.68 14.66 -26.27
CA ALA A 142 -11.36 15.89 -25.54
C ALA A 142 -10.03 16.40 -26.12
N ASP A 143 -10.04 17.58 -26.73
CA ASP A 143 -8.84 18.23 -27.28
C ASP A 143 -7.77 18.36 -26.17
N PHE A 144 -6.73 17.54 -26.26
CA PHE A 144 -5.54 17.68 -25.43
C PHE A 144 -4.83 18.97 -25.83
N VAL A 145 -4.98 20.03 -25.04
CA VAL A 145 -4.19 21.25 -25.12
C VAL A 145 -2.98 21.07 -24.19
N PRO A 146 -1.76 20.90 -24.70
CA PRO A 146 -0.58 20.75 -23.84
C PRO A 146 -0.40 21.98 -22.94
N ASN A 147 0.01 21.77 -21.68
CA ASN A 147 0.17 22.83 -20.70
C ASN A 147 1.42 23.70 -21.00
N GLN A 148 1.49 24.89 -20.39
CA GLN A 148 2.61 25.83 -20.59
C GLN A 148 3.97 25.22 -20.20
N GLU A 149 3.99 24.34 -19.19
CA GLU A 149 5.19 23.64 -18.72
C GLU A 149 5.74 22.70 -19.80
N PHE A 150 4.88 21.99 -20.53
CA PHE A 150 5.27 21.11 -21.63
C PHE A 150 5.90 21.89 -22.79
N ILE A 151 5.42 23.10 -23.09
CA ILE A 151 6.06 23.96 -24.09
C ILE A 151 7.47 24.33 -23.66
N SER A 152 7.64 24.76 -22.41
CA SER A 152 8.96 25.14 -21.88
C SER A 152 9.95 23.98 -21.92
N LEU A 153 9.49 22.76 -21.63
CA LEU A 153 10.29 21.54 -21.76
C LEU A 153 10.72 21.31 -23.21
N LEU A 154 9.80 21.42 -24.18
CA LEU A 154 10.13 21.27 -25.60
C LEU A 154 11.14 22.32 -26.05
N ASP A 155 10.96 23.59 -25.68
CA ASP A 155 11.89 24.67 -26.05
C ASP A 155 13.29 24.44 -25.48
N GLN A 156 13.38 23.93 -24.24
CA GLN A 156 14.64 23.60 -23.58
C GLN A 156 15.34 22.41 -24.25
N GLU A 157 14.64 21.28 -24.40
CA GLU A 157 15.23 20.02 -24.89
C GLU A 157 15.56 20.05 -26.39
N LEU A 158 14.92 20.95 -27.15
CA LEU A 158 15.14 21.09 -28.58
C LEU A 158 16.14 22.21 -28.93
N SER A 159 16.64 22.95 -27.93
CA SER A 159 17.59 24.04 -28.15
C SER A 159 18.92 23.53 -28.74
N ASP A 160 19.50 24.30 -29.67
CA ASP A 160 20.83 24.10 -30.27
C ASP A 160 21.07 22.72 -30.95
N LEU A 161 20.00 22.01 -31.30
CA LEU A 161 20.10 20.72 -31.99
C LEU A 161 20.25 20.88 -33.51
N PRO A 162 21.09 20.07 -34.17
CA PRO A 162 21.10 19.99 -35.62
C PRO A 162 19.79 19.38 -36.15
N ARG A 163 19.41 19.72 -37.39
CA ARG A 163 18.11 19.40 -38.02
C ARG A 163 17.61 17.98 -37.75
N ASP A 164 18.42 16.96 -38.02
CA ASP A 164 17.96 15.57 -37.92
C ASP A 164 17.77 15.15 -36.45
N SER A 165 18.66 15.60 -35.55
CA SER A 165 18.52 15.38 -34.11
C SER A 165 17.30 16.11 -33.54
N TYR A 166 17.05 17.35 -33.97
CA TYR A 166 15.86 18.12 -33.57
C TYR A 166 14.57 17.38 -33.96
N VAL A 167 14.49 16.90 -35.20
CA VAL A 167 13.29 16.20 -35.71
C VAL A 167 13.06 14.89 -34.95
N LEU A 168 14.10 14.08 -34.75
CA LEU A 168 13.98 12.83 -34.00
C LEU A 168 13.60 13.10 -32.54
N LYS A 169 14.22 14.10 -31.90
CA LYS A 169 13.95 14.44 -30.50
C LYS A 169 12.54 14.98 -30.30
N LEU A 170 12.04 15.81 -31.22
CA LEU A 170 10.67 16.31 -31.16
C LEU A 170 9.63 15.19 -31.32
N ILE A 171 9.88 14.23 -32.23
CA ILE A 171 9.00 13.06 -32.40
C ILE A 171 9.03 12.17 -31.15
N GLU A 172 10.20 11.95 -30.56
CA GLU A 172 10.36 11.22 -29.31
C GLU A 172 9.57 11.87 -28.16
N LEU A 173 9.76 13.17 -27.92
CA LEU A 173 9.13 13.92 -26.83
C LEU A 173 7.61 14.08 -26.98
N THR A 174 7.09 13.98 -28.20
CA THR A 174 5.65 14.08 -28.48
C THR A 174 4.99 12.73 -28.74
N HIS A 175 5.74 11.64 -28.57
CA HIS A 175 5.27 10.27 -28.80
C HIS A 175 4.66 10.05 -30.20
N ASP A 176 5.28 10.64 -31.23
CA ASP A 176 4.80 10.60 -32.63
C ASP A 176 3.36 11.13 -32.83
N SER A 177 2.87 11.95 -31.89
CA SER A 177 1.53 12.56 -31.97
C SER A 177 1.50 13.71 -32.98
N GLU A 178 0.83 13.47 -34.11
CA GLU A 178 0.61 14.48 -35.15
C GLU A 178 -0.07 15.75 -34.60
N ASN A 179 -1.04 15.59 -33.71
CA ASN A 179 -1.78 16.70 -33.10
C ASN A 179 -0.87 17.55 -32.22
N THR A 180 -0.05 16.93 -31.37
CA THR A 180 0.87 17.63 -30.47
C THR A 180 1.94 18.40 -31.26
N ILE A 181 2.49 17.79 -32.30
CA ILE A 181 3.50 18.43 -33.15
C ILE A 181 2.88 19.59 -33.96
N THR A 182 1.67 19.41 -34.50
CA THR A 182 0.96 20.49 -35.22
C THR A 182 0.62 21.65 -34.31
N TRP A 183 0.27 21.37 -33.05
CA TRP A 183 0.03 22.39 -32.05
C TRP A 183 1.31 23.16 -31.70
N TYR A 184 2.42 22.46 -31.42
CA TYR A 184 3.72 23.11 -31.17
C TYR A 184 4.18 23.94 -32.38
N ARG A 185 3.98 23.44 -33.60
CA ARG A 185 4.21 24.16 -34.86
C ARG A 185 3.42 25.47 -34.93
N THR A 186 2.18 25.48 -34.44
CA THR A 186 1.31 26.68 -34.41
C THR A 186 1.81 27.72 -33.41
N ILE A 187 2.34 27.27 -32.27
CA ILE A 187 2.97 28.14 -31.26
C ILE A 187 4.23 28.80 -31.84
N LEU A 188 5.12 28.01 -32.42
CA LEU A 188 6.33 28.52 -33.08
C LEU A 188 5.96 29.52 -34.19
N ALA A 189 4.95 29.21 -35.02
CA ALA A 189 4.51 30.13 -36.05
C ALA A 189 3.96 31.46 -35.49
N SER A 190 3.28 31.42 -34.34
CA SER A 190 2.81 32.63 -33.67
C SER A 190 3.97 33.47 -33.12
N ARG A 191 5.02 32.83 -32.60
CA ARG A 191 6.26 33.51 -32.18
C ARG A 191 6.99 34.13 -33.36
N ALA A 192 7.13 33.40 -34.47
CA ALA A 192 7.79 33.87 -35.68
C ALA A 192 7.09 35.09 -36.29
N LYS A 193 5.75 35.17 -36.25
CA LYS A 193 5.00 36.34 -36.74
C LYS A 193 5.30 37.65 -36.00
N SER A 194 5.85 37.57 -34.79
CA SER A 194 6.26 38.75 -34.02
C SER A 194 7.65 39.28 -34.43
N ILE A 195 8.36 38.57 -35.31
CA ILE A 195 9.71 38.93 -35.79
C ILE A 195 9.61 39.63 -37.14
N GLN A 196 10.38 40.71 -37.32
CA GLN A 196 10.43 41.45 -38.57
C GLN A 196 10.98 40.57 -39.70
N GLY A 197 10.32 40.59 -40.87
CA GLY A 197 10.71 39.76 -42.03
C GLY A 197 9.97 38.43 -42.14
N CYS A 198 9.07 38.10 -41.19
CA CYS A 198 8.23 36.91 -41.29
C CYS A 198 7.25 37.01 -42.48
N PRO A 199 7.14 35.96 -43.34
CA PRO A 199 6.22 35.99 -44.49
C PRO A 199 4.76 36.20 -44.06
N THR A 200 4.02 37.05 -44.79
CA THR A 200 2.62 37.43 -44.49
C THR A 200 1.57 36.36 -44.84
N GLY A 201 1.97 35.09 -44.88
CA GLY A 201 1.16 33.96 -45.31
C GLY A 201 0.46 33.17 -44.20
N LYS A 202 -0.38 32.21 -44.61
CA LYS A 202 -0.87 31.14 -43.71
C LYS A 202 0.10 29.96 -43.72
N LEU A 203 0.21 29.29 -42.58
CA LEU A 203 0.91 28.03 -42.44
C LEU A 203 0.29 27.01 -43.41
N PHE A 204 1.08 26.42 -44.30
CA PHE A 204 0.55 25.44 -45.26
C PHE A 204 0.82 24.01 -44.80
N THR A 205 -0.16 23.12 -44.93
CA THR A 205 0.01 21.68 -44.67
C THR A 205 0.59 20.99 -45.91
N ARG A 206 1.84 20.51 -45.82
CA ARG A 206 2.47 19.79 -46.93
C ARG A 206 1.79 18.44 -47.15
N LYS A 207 1.42 18.12 -48.39
CA LYS A 207 0.88 16.79 -48.75
C LYS A 207 1.90 15.70 -48.42
N SER A 208 1.46 14.60 -47.80
CA SER A 208 2.33 13.44 -47.54
C SER A 208 2.84 12.83 -48.85
N THR A 209 4.06 12.28 -48.81
CA THR A 209 4.69 11.55 -49.92
C THR A 209 5.14 10.21 -49.34
N ASN A 210 5.18 9.14 -50.14
CA ASN A 210 5.47 7.77 -49.67
C ASN A 210 6.80 7.56 -48.91
N ARG A 211 7.64 8.59 -48.75
CA ARG A 211 8.97 8.52 -48.13
C ARG A 211 9.08 9.17 -46.75
N SER A 212 8.03 9.80 -46.22
CA SER A 212 8.07 10.44 -44.89
C SER A 212 6.66 10.61 -44.30
N SER A 213 6.48 10.31 -43.01
CA SER A 213 5.20 10.50 -42.31
C SER A 213 4.78 11.98 -42.24
N SER A 214 3.49 12.25 -42.03
CA SER A 214 2.96 13.58 -41.73
C SER A 214 3.67 14.20 -40.53
N THR A 215 3.85 13.41 -39.47
CA THR A 215 4.55 13.80 -38.25
C THR A 215 5.99 14.26 -38.52
N GLN A 216 6.75 13.52 -39.33
CA GLN A 216 8.12 13.90 -39.71
C GLN A 216 8.17 15.18 -40.54
N LYS A 217 7.16 15.46 -41.36
CA LYS A 217 7.07 16.72 -42.12
C LYS A 217 6.78 17.90 -41.20
N TYR A 218 5.84 17.76 -40.26
CA TYR A 218 5.54 18.83 -39.31
C TYR A 218 6.70 19.10 -38.35
N ALA A 219 7.42 18.07 -37.91
CA ALA A 219 8.62 18.25 -37.10
C ALA A 219 9.73 19.00 -37.87
N LYS A 220 9.88 18.75 -39.17
CA LYS A 220 10.80 19.53 -40.04
C LYS A 220 10.36 20.98 -40.17
N ASP A 221 9.06 21.23 -40.32
CA ASP A 221 8.54 22.60 -40.35
C ASP A 221 8.77 23.32 -39.01
N CYS A 222 8.63 22.64 -37.86
CA CYS A 222 8.98 23.20 -36.54
C CYS A 222 10.44 23.65 -36.49
N TYR A 223 11.37 22.82 -37.00
CA TYR A 223 12.79 23.18 -37.07
C TYR A 223 13.03 24.43 -37.93
N LEU A 224 12.39 24.53 -39.11
CA LEU A 224 12.53 25.71 -39.98
C LEU A 224 12.02 26.99 -39.30
N ILE A 225 10.90 26.91 -38.59
CA ILE A 225 10.36 28.04 -37.83
C ILE A 225 11.27 28.40 -36.64
N TYR A 226 11.83 27.40 -35.95
CA TYR A 226 12.78 27.59 -34.87
C TYR A 226 14.07 28.29 -35.33
N MET A 227 14.65 27.85 -36.45
CA MET A 227 15.83 28.50 -37.05
C MET A 227 15.56 29.97 -37.39
N PHE A 228 14.38 30.27 -37.94
CA PHE A 228 13.95 31.64 -38.20
C PHE A 228 13.83 32.48 -36.92
N ILE A 229 13.25 31.90 -35.85
CA ILE A 229 13.15 32.59 -34.56
C ILE A 229 14.55 32.96 -34.01
N ASN A 230 15.55 32.14 -34.30
CA ASN A 230 16.94 32.37 -33.89
C ASN A 230 17.76 33.21 -34.89
N GLY A 231 17.13 33.78 -35.92
CA GLY A 231 17.75 34.72 -36.85
C GLY A 231 18.27 34.13 -38.16
N ASP A 232 18.01 32.85 -38.46
CA ASP A 232 18.31 32.24 -39.76
C ASP A 232 17.05 32.22 -40.65
N ASP A 233 17.02 33.09 -41.66
CA ASP A 233 15.88 33.26 -42.56
C ASP A 233 15.88 32.34 -43.78
N SER A 234 16.90 31.48 -43.93
CA SER A 234 17.26 30.81 -45.19
C SER A 234 16.21 29.86 -45.78
N SER A 235 15.05 29.61 -45.14
CA SER A 235 14.04 28.66 -45.62
C SER A 235 12.62 28.87 -45.05
N ILE A 236 12.33 30.01 -44.43
CA ILE A 236 11.01 30.23 -43.79
C ILE A 236 9.85 30.31 -44.81
N ASP A 237 10.15 30.77 -46.03
CA ASP A 237 9.23 30.84 -47.17
C ASP A 237 8.67 29.46 -47.56
N ASP A 238 9.36 28.37 -47.25
CA ASP A 238 8.90 27.02 -47.60
C ASP A 238 7.74 26.54 -46.71
N VAL A 239 7.52 27.19 -45.56
CA VAL A 239 6.51 26.83 -44.54
C VAL A 239 5.25 27.71 -44.65
N PHE A 240 5.40 28.93 -45.16
CA PHE A 240 4.31 29.89 -45.34
C PHE A 240 3.89 29.99 -46.80
N ARG A 241 2.59 29.88 -47.06
CA ARG A 241 2.07 30.08 -48.43
C ARG A 241 2.09 31.59 -48.76
N LYS A 242 2.78 31.97 -49.83
CA LYS A 242 2.66 33.31 -50.44
C LYS A 242 1.19 33.54 -50.80
N VAL A 243 0.62 34.65 -50.31
CA VAL A 243 -0.72 35.05 -50.73
C VAL A 243 -0.62 35.35 -52.22
N ASP A 244 -1.36 34.62 -53.05
CA ASP A 244 -1.48 34.96 -54.47
C ASP A 244 -2.06 36.38 -54.53
N HIS A 245 -1.22 37.36 -54.84
CA HIS A 245 -1.69 38.64 -55.32
C HIS A 245 -2.35 38.34 -56.67
N TYR A 246 -3.66 38.07 -56.64
CA TYR A 246 -4.49 38.32 -57.81
C TYR A 246 -4.13 39.72 -58.29
N SER A 247 -3.52 39.79 -59.46
CA SER A 247 -3.15 41.03 -60.11
C SER A 247 -4.42 41.84 -60.28
N ILE A 248 -4.67 42.79 -59.37
CA ILE A 248 -5.63 43.86 -59.62
C ILE A 248 -4.96 44.69 -60.70
N SER A 249 -5.35 44.41 -61.94
CA SER A 249 -5.04 45.24 -63.09
C SER A 249 -5.55 46.64 -62.79
N ASP A 250 -4.59 47.54 -62.59
CA ASP A 250 -4.57 48.90 -63.08
C ASP A 250 -5.93 49.44 -63.58
N GLN A 251 -6.69 50.01 -62.65
CA GLN A 251 -7.64 51.08 -62.97
C GLN A 251 -7.44 52.19 -61.96
N SER A 252 -6.56 53.11 -62.31
CA SER A 252 -6.66 54.50 -61.89
C SER A 252 -8.00 55.06 -62.36
N LYS A 253 -9.05 54.84 -61.59
CA LYS A 253 -10.26 55.66 -61.61
C LYS A 253 -10.52 56.10 -60.19
N THR A 254 -10.41 57.40 -60.01
CA THR A 254 -10.93 58.16 -58.88
C THR A 254 -12.40 57.81 -58.66
N VAL A 255 -12.65 56.79 -57.86
CA VAL A 255 -13.97 56.51 -57.29
C VAL A 255 -13.93 57.12 -55.90
N THR A 256 -14.58 58.28 -55.78
CA THR A 256 -15.02 58.81 -54.50
C THR A 256 -15.70 57.69 -53.74
N HIS A 257 -15.11 57.31 -52.61
CA HIS A 257 -15.60 56.28 -51.71
C HIS A 257 -16.87 56.78 -51.03
N ASP A 258 -17.99 56.76 -51.76
CA ASP A 258 -19.31 56.85 -51.14
C ASP A 258 -19.55 55.53 -50.44
N CYS A 259 -19.08 55.47 -49.19
CA CYS A 259 -19.34 54.38 -48.27
C CYS A 259 -20.87 54.20 -48.21
N ASN A 260 -21.36 53.07 -48.70
CA ASN A 260 -22.79 52.78 -48.79
C ASN A 260 -23.36 52.77 -47.37
N ILE A 261 -24.05 53.85 -46.98
CA ILE A 261 -24.56 54.10 -45.61
C ILE A 261 -25.37 52.89 -45.09
N ILE A 262 -25.99 52.13 -45.99
CA ILE A 262 -26.75 50.92 -45.69
C ILE A 262 -25.82 49.80 -45.19
N GLU A 263 -24.68 49.56 -45.85
CA GLU A 263 -23.70 48.54 -45.44
C GLU A 263 -23.06 48.87 -44.10
N MET A 264 -22.77 50.16 -43.84
CA MET A 264 -22.31 50.61 -42.52
C MET A 264 -23.36 50.33 -41.43
N ARG A 265 -24.63 50.63 -41.69
CA ARG A 265 -25.71 50.36 -40.71
C ARG A 265 -25.84 48.88 -40.40
N VAL A 266 -25.81 48.02 -41.42
CA VAL A 266 -25.86 46.56 -41.23
C VAL A 266 -24.66 46.09 -40.41
N THR A 267 -23.46 46.55 -40.75
CA THR A 267 -22.23 46.20 -40.02
C THR A 267 -22.29 46.64 -38.56
N VAL A 268 -22.73 47.86 -38.29
CA VAL A 268 -22.89 48.39 -36.92
C VAL A 268 -23.92 47.57 -36.14
N GLN A 269 -25.04 47.20 -36.75
CA GLN A 269 -26.07 46.38 -36.12
C GLN A 269 -25.53 44.98 -35.76
N THR A 270 -24.83 44.32 -36.69
CA THR A 270 -24.20 43.01 -36.43
C THR A 270 -23.13 43.10 -35.34
N LEU A 271 -22.35 44.18 -35.30
CA LEU A 271 -21.37 44.40 -34.23
C LEU A 271 -22.07 44.60 -32.87
N LEU A 272 -23.18 45.33 -32.84
CA LEU A 272 -23.95 45.54 -31.61
C LEU A 272 -24.50 44.21 -31.05
N GLU A 273 -25.04 43.35 -31.92
CA GLU A 273 -25.52 42.02 -31.55
C GLU A 273 -24.40 41.13 -31.01
N ARG A 274 -23.22 41.18 -31.63
CA ARG A 274 -22.03 40.45 -31.14
C ARG A 274 -21.57 40.96 -29.78
N VAL A 275 -21.59 42.27 -29.54
CA VAL A 275 -21.25 42.84 -28.23
C VAL A 275 -22.20 42.33 -27.15
N VAL A 276 -23.51 42.34 -27.41
CA VAL A 276 -24.50 41.81 -26.45
C VAL A 276 -24.29 40.32 -26.14
N LEU A 277 -23.94 39.51 -27.15
CA LEU A 277 -23.61 38.09 -26.94
C LEU A 277 -22.32 37.92 -26.12
N LEU A 278 -21.30 38.73 -26.38
CA LEU A 278 -20.05 38.72 -25.61
C LEU A 278 -20.28 39.10 -24.15
N GLU A 279 -21.11 40.11 -23.87
CA GLU A 279 -21.48 40.49 -22.50
C GLU A 279 -22.20 39.36 -21.75
N LYS A 280 -23.11 38.64 -22.42
CA LYS A 280 -23.78 37.46 -21.84
C LYS A 280 -22.78 36.34 -21.52
N ASN A 281 -21.86 36.06 -22.46
CA ASN A 281 -20.82 35.06 -22.25
C ASN A 281 -19.86 35.46 -21.13
N GLU A 282 -19.53 36.75 -20.99
CA GLU A 282 -18.70 37.24 -19.90
C GLU A 282 -19.36 37.01 -18.53
N ILE A 283 -20.66 37.29 -18.42
CA ILE A 283 -21.43 37.05 -17.18
C ILE A 283 -21.45 35.57 -16.82
N GLU A 284 -21.68 34.70 -17.81
CA GLU A 284 -21.71 33.25 -17.58
C GLU A 284 -20.34 32.71 -17.20
N ASN A 285 -19.27 33.14 -17.87
CA ASN A 285 -17.91 32.78 -17.52
C ASN A 285 -17.56 33.24 -16.09
N LYS A 286 -17.99 34.43 -15.67
CA LYS A 286 -17.83 34.90 -14.27
C LYS A 286 -18.56 33.99 -13.28
N ARG A 287 -19.75 33.50 -13.61
CA ARG A 287 -20.49 32.52 -12.79
C ARG A 287 -19.73 31.20 -12.70
N ILE A 288 -19.25 30.66 -13.81
CA ILE A 288 -18.49 29.41 -13.86
C ILE A 288 -17.21 29.53 -13.03
N ILE A 289 -16.44 30.61 -13.19
CA ILE A 289 -15.22 30.87 -12.40
C ILE A 289 -15.53 30.90 -10.90
N LYS A 290 -16.65 31.53 -10.51
CA LYS A 290 -17.08 31.55 -9.10
C LYS A 290 -17.38 30.14 -8.58
N ASN A 291 -18.08 29.31 -9.35
CA ASN A 291 -18.38 27.94 -8.97
C ASN A 291 -17.10 27.09 -8.83
N ILE A 292 -16.21 27.14 -9.83
CA ILE A 292 -14.92 26.45 -9.81
C ILE A 292 -14.09 26.88 -8.59
N LYS A 293 -14.10 28.18 -8.25
CA LYS A 293 -13.41 28.68 -7.07
C LYS A 293 -13.97 28.07 -5.78
N THR A 294 -15.30 28.03 -5.63
CA THR A 294 -15.93 27.43 -4.45
C THR A 294 -15.67 25.94 -4.33
N GLU A 295 -15.58 25.22 -5.46
CA GLU A 295 -15.27 23.78 -5.47
C GLU A 295 -13.80 23.53 -5.12
N ASN A 296 -12.88 24.33 -5.65
CA ASN A 296 -11.47 24.30 -5.27
C ASN A 296 -11.27 24.57 -3.77
N ASP A 297 -12.00 25.53 -3.20
CA ASP A 297 -11.94 25.81 -1.76
C ASP A 297 -12.42 24.60 -0.94
N LYS A 298 -13.49 23.90 -1.37
CA LYS A 298 -13.95 22.66 -0.75
C LYS A 298 -12.91 21.55 -0.84
N LEU A 299 -12.38 21.28 -2.03
CA LEU A 299 -11.34 20.26 -2.23
C LEU A 299 -10.09 20.55 -1.38
N LYS A 300 -9.72 21.82 -1.25
CA LYS A 300 -8.60 22.23 -0.37
C LYS A 300 -8.87 21.92 1.09
N THR A 301 -10.10 22.12 1.57
CA THR A 301 -10.48 21.76 2.94
C THR A 301 -10.51 20.24 3.16
N GLU A 302 -11.01 19.47 2.19
CA GLU A 302 -11.01 18.00 2.24
C GLU A 302 -9.60 17.42 2.23
N LEU A 303 -8.71 17.98 1.39
CA LEU A 303 -7.30 17.63 1.35
C LEU A 303 -6.63 17.87 2.71
N SER A 304 -6.88 19.02 3.33
CA SER A 304 -6.35 19.35 4.66
C SER A 304 -6.84 18.37 5.73
N SER A 305 -8.13 18.04 5.72
CA SER A 305 -8.71 17.07 6.67
C SER A 305 -8.15 15.66 6.48
N THR A 306 -7.98 15.22 5.22
CA THR A 306 -7.42 13.91 4.90
C THR A 306 -5.96 13.82 5.34
N ASN A 307 -5.18 14.88 5.13
CA ASN A 307 -3.79 14.93 5.56
C ASN A 307 -3.66 14.88 7.10
N GLU A 308 -4.58 15.54 7.83
CA GLU A 308 -4.63 15.44 9.29
C GLU A 308 -4.94 14.01 9.75
N ARG A 309 -5.90 13.33 9.13
CA ARG A 309 -6.19 11.91 9.41
C ARG A 309 -4.99 11.01 9.13
N LEU A 310 -4.30 11.23 8.02
CA LEU A 310 -3.08 10.48 7.67
C LEU A 310 -1.99 10.65 8.74
N ASN A 311 -1.76 11.88 9.19
CA ASN A 311 -0.80 12.16 10.26
C ASN A 311 -1.18 11.48 11.57
N GLN A 312 -2.47 11.46 11.94
CA GLN A 312 -2.94 10.72 13.12
C GLN A 312 -2.70 9.20 13.00
N HIS A 313 -2.91 8.63 11.81
CA HIS A 313 -2.59 7.22 11.56
C HIS A 313 -1.10 6.93 11.67
N LEU A 314 -0.25 7.82 11.15
CA LEU A 314 1.21 7.70 11.22
C LEU A 314 1.69 7.69 12.69
N ILE A 315 1.23 8.65 13.50
CA ILE A 315 1.52 8.71 14.94
C ILE A 315 1.07 7.43 15.66
N ASN A 316 -0.11 6.90 15.33
CA ASN A 316 -0.61 5.66 15.94
C ASN A 316 0.25 4.44 15.53
N CYS A 317 0.73 4.38 14.29
CA CYS A 317 1.63 3.33 13.84
C CYS A 317 2.98 3.39 14.56
N GLU A 318 3.57 4.59 14.71
CA GLU A 318 4.83 4.78 15.46
C GLU A 318 4.69 4.34 16.92
N ARG A 319 3.55 4.68 17.55
CA ARG A 319 3.24 4.23 18.92
C ARG A 319 3.16 2.70 19.02
N LYS A 320 2.48 2.05 18.07
CA LYS A 320 2.39 0.58 18.03
C LYS A 320 3.76 -0.05 17.79
N PHE A 321 4.57 0.51 16.89
CA PHE A 321 5.93 0.03 16.64
C PHE A 321 6.79 0.09 17.90
N THR A 322 6.74 1.20 18.63
CA THR A 322 7.43 1.38 19.91
C THR A 322 6.98 0.33 20.95
N GLN A 323 5.68 0.04 21.00
CA GLN A 323 5.14 -1.01 21.87
C GLN A 323 5.64 -2.41 21.48
N TYR A 324 5.70 -2.71 20.18
CA TYR A 324 6.24 -3.98 19.69
C TYR A 324 7.72 -4.15 20.03
N ASP A 325 8.53 -3.10 19.89
CA ASP A 325 9.95 -3.13 20.25
C ASP A 325 10.14 -3.37 21.76
N ALA A 326 9.35 -2.70 22.60
CA ALA A 326 9.35 -2.92 24.04
C ALA A 326 8.97 -4.38 24.41
N ASN A 327 7.91 -4.91 23.79
CA ASN A 327 7.50 -6.30 23.99
C ASN A 327 8.55 -7.29 23.51
N HIS A 328 9.20 -7.04 22.38
CA HIS A 328 10.27 -7.88 21.85
C HIS A 328 11.48 -7.91 22.79
N LYS A 329 11.88 -6.76 23.36
CA LYS A 329 12.92 -6.68 24.39
C LYS A 329 12.55 -7.50 25.63
N LEU A 330 11.31 -7.42 26.10
CA LEU A 330 10.82 -8.20 27.24
C LEU A 330 10.85 -9.71 26.95
N ILE A 331 10.39 -10.13 25.77
CA ILE A 331 10.42 -11.55 25.35
C ILE A 331 11.87 -12.06 25.30
N ASN A 332 12.81 -11.27 24.81
CA ASN A 332 14.22 -11.64 24.78
C ASN A 332 14.82 -11.76 26.18
N GLN A 333 14.48 -10.85 27.10
CA GLN A 333 14.88 -10.95 28.51
C GLN A 333 14.34 -12.22 29.17
N GLN A 334 13.05 -12.53 28.95
CA GLN A 334 12.43 -13.76 29.46
C GLN A 334 13.06 -15.01 28.85
N SER A 335 13.34 -15.01 27.55
CA SER A 335 13.99 -16.13 26.86
C SER A 335 15.41 -16.37 27.39
N LYS A 336 16.15 -15.30 27.71
CA LYS A 336 17.47 -15.42 28.35
C LYS A 336 17.36 -16.01 29.75
N ALA A 337 16.40 -15.56 30.56
CA ALA A 337 16.16 -16.12 31.90
C ALA A 337 15.77 -17.61 31.86
N ILE A 338 15.01 -18.04 30.84
CA ILE A 338 14.69 -19.45 30.61
C ILE A 338 15.93 -20.23 30.14
N GLY A 339 16.78 -19.64 29.28
CA GLY A 339 18.02 -20.28 28.83
C GLY A 339 19.05 -20.47 29.95
N GLU A 340 19.07 -19.57 30.93
CA GLU A 340 19.90 -19.67 32.14
C GLU A 340 19.32 -20.63 33.19
N PHE A 341 18.11 -21.15 32.98
CA PHE A 341 17.49 -22.14 33.86
C PHE A 341 18.27 -23.46 33.80
N ASP A 342 18.95 -23.81 34.90
CA ASP A 342 19.68 -25.07 35.01
C ASP A 342 18.72 -26.27 35.12
N PHE A 343 18.37 -26.80 33.96
CA PHE A 343 17.50 -27.97 33.83
C PHE A 343 18.09 -29.21 34.53
N ASN A 344 19.42 -29.29 34.67
CA ASN A 344 20.06 -30.42 35.35
C ASN A 344 19.83 -30.35 36.85
N SER A 345 19.98 -29.18 37.46
CA SER A 345 19.67 -28.95 38.88
C SER A 345 18.19 -29.22 39.18
N TYR A 346 17.27 -28.74 38.34
CA TYR A 346 15.85 -29.05 38.48
C TYR A 346 15.57 -30.56 38.40
N THR A 347 16.11 -31.23 37.37
CA THR A 347 15.95 -32.68 37.17
C THR A 347 16.53 -33.49 38.35
N ALA A 348 17.66 -33.06 38.91
CA ALA A 348 18.27 -33.67 40.08
C ALA A 348 17.36 -33.55 41.32
N ASN A 349 16.75 -32.39 41.54
CA ASN A 349 15.80 -32.18 42.62
C ASN A 349 14.53 -33.02 42.46
N VAL A 350 13.98 -33.12 41.24
CA VAL A 350 12.82 -34.01 40.97
C VAL A 350 13.15 -35.45 41.34
N LYS A 351 14.29 -35.99 40.89
CA LYS A 351 14.73 -37.35 41.25
C LYS A 351 14.92 -37.54 42.76
N ARG A 352 15.40 -36.51 43.45
CA ARG A 352 15.53 -36.52 44.91
C ARG A 352 14.16 -36.62 45.59
N PHE A 353 13.18 -35.82 45.16
CA PHE A 353 11.82 -35.88 45.69
C PHE A 353 11.14 -37.21 45.42
N ASP A 354 11.28 -37.77 44.22
CA ASP A 354 10.75 -39.10 43.90
C ASP A 354 11.35 -40.18 44.82
N SER A 355 12.64 -40.07 45.10
CA SER A 355 13.34 -40.99 46.02
C SER A 355 12.85 -40.84 47.47
N GLU A 356 12.60 -39.62 47.93
CA GLU A 356 12.02 -39.36 49.27
C GLU A 356 10.57 -39.85 49.36
N LEU A 357 9.77 -39.62 48.33
CA LEU A 357 8.38 -40.09 48.24
C LEU A 357 8.31 -41.61 48.29
N GLU A 358 9.18 -42.30 47.56
CA GLU A 358 9.32 -43.76 47.60
C GLU A 358 9.72 -44.25 49.01
N ARG A 359 10.60 -43.53 49.70
CA ARG A 359 10.98 -43.85 51.08
C ARG A 359 9.80 -43.70 52.05
N HIS A 360 9.03 -42.62 51.92
CA HIS A 360 7.82 -42.39 52.73
C HIS A 360 6.73 -43.43 52.44
N SER A 361 6.55 -43.81 51.18
CA SER A 361 5.63 -44.87 50.76
C SER A 361 5.98 -46.21 51.44
N LYS A 362 7.26 -46.61 51.39
CA LYS A 362 7.75 -47.82 52.08
C LYS A 362 7.56 -47.77 53.59
N LEU A 363 7.84 -46.63 54.22
CA LEU A 363 7.64 -46.45 55.65
C LEU A 363 6.16 -46.57 56.03
N SER A 364 5.27 -45.98 55.23
CA SER A 364 3.81 -46.09 55.41
C SER A 364 3.33 -47.54 55.33
N VAL A 365 3.77 -48.29 54.32
CA VAL A 365 3.47 -49.72 54.20
C VAL A 365 3.99 -50.52 55.40
N SER A 366 5.21 -50.24 55.86
CA SER A 366 5.78 -50.89 57.05
C SER A 366 4.98 -50.58 58.32
N LEU A 367 4.55 -49.33 58.51
CA LEU A 367 3.71 -48.94 59.65
C LEU A 367 2.34 -49.62 59.59
N GLN A 368 1.70 -49.68 58.42
CA GLN A 368 0.44 -50.40 58.22
C GLN A 368 0.57 -51.89 58.55
N LYS A 369 1.69 -52.52 58.18
CA LYS A 369 1.99 -53.91 58.55
C LYS A 369 2.10 -54.07 60.07
N ASN A 370 2.89 -53.23 60.74
CA ASN A 370 3.05 -53.28 62.20
C ASN A 370 1.73 -53.08 62.95
N ILE A 371 0.88 -52.15 62.49
CA ILE A 371 -0.47 -51.93 63.05
C ILE A 371 -1.33 -53.19 62.88
N SER A 372 -1.24 -53.87 61.74
CA SER A 372 -2.01 -55.09 61.48
C SER A 372 -1.58 -56.26 62.38
N GLU A 373 -0.26 -56.41 62.61
CA GLU A 373 0.29 -57.42 63.53
C GLU A 373 -0.13 -57.15 64.99
N LEU A 374 -0.08 -55.89 65.44
CA LEU A 374 -0.55 -55.50 66.78
C LEU A 374 -2.05 -55.80 66.98
N LYS A 375 -2.88 -55.52 65.95
CA LYS A 375 -4.31 -55.86 65.97
C LYS A 375 -4.58 -57.37 66.02
N TRP A 376 -3.71 -58.18 65.40
CA TRP A 376 -3.83 -59.64 65.44
C TRP A 376 -3.49 -60.19 66.84
N ASN A 377 -2.38 -59.72 67.42
CA ASN A 377 -1.92 -60.18 68.73
C ASN A 377 -2.86 -59.77 69.87
N SER A 378 -3.49 -58.59 69.79
CA SER A 378 -4.47 -58.16 70.80
C SER A 378 -5.73 -59.03 70.82
N LYS A 379 -6.14 -59.59 69.67
CA LYS A 379 -7.27 -60.53 69.58
C LYS A 379 -6.96 -61.90 70.20
N GLN A 380 -5.71 -62.37 70.18
CA GLN A 380 -5.34 -63.65 70.78
C GLN A 380 -5.19 -63.59 72.31
N SER A 381 -4.72 -62.48 72.89
CA SER A 381 -4.56 -62.37 74.35
C SER A 381 -5.88 -62.24 75.13
N TYR A 382 -6.96 -61.73 74.52
CA TYR A 382 -8.25 -61.61 75.21
C TYR A 382 -9.12 -62.87 75.13
N ALA A 383 -8.83 -63.82 74.25
CA ALA A 383 -9.62 -65.04 74.08
C ALA A 383 -9.27 -66.18 75.07
N SER A 384 -8.18 -66.06 75.85
CA SER A 384 -7.68 -67.18 76.68
C SER A 384 -7.95 -67.08 78.18
N LYS A 385 -8.59 -66.01 78.69
CA LYS A 385 -9.00 -65.90 80.10
C LYS A 385 -10.33 -65.17 80.25
N VAL A 386 -11.41 -65.77 79.76
CA VAL A 386 -12.75 -65.46 80.25
C VAL A 386 -13.43 -66.79 80.58
N THR A 387 -13.26 -67.22 81.83
CA THR A 387 -14.17 -68.19 82.45
C THR A 387 -15.58 -67.59 82.52
N PRO A 388 -16.64 -68.36 82.22
CA PRO A 388 -18.01 -67.86 82.27
C PRO A 388 -18.44 -67.70 83.74
N PRO A 389 -18.86 -66.51 84.20
CA PRO A 389 -19.63 -66.42 85.43
C PRO A 389 -21.10 -66.63 85.10
N GLY A 390 -21.76 -67.46 85.91
CA GLY A 390 -23.19 -67.69 85.85
C GLY A 390 -24.01 -66.42 86.09
N THR A 391 -25.17 -66.40 85.46
CA THR A 391 -26.39 -65.66 85.86
C THR A 391 -26.86 -66.04 87.27
N PRO A 392 -27.81 -65.32 87.91
CA PRO A 392 -28.31 -63.95 87.69
C PRO A 392 -28.39 -63.13 89.00
N ASP A 393 -28.56 -61.80 88.92
CA ASP A 393 -29.65 -61.08 89.60
C ASP A 393 -29.58 -59.55 89.37
N SER A 394 -30.77 -58.97 89.19
CA SER A 394 -31.15 -57.56 89.02
C SER A 394 -31.07 -56.79 90.37
N PRO A 395 -31.42 -55.48 90.50
CA PRO A 395 -31.31 -54.29 89.64
C PRO A 395 -30.44 -53.19 90.32
N HIS A 396 -30.09 -52.09 89.62
CA HIS A 396 -30.35 -50.71 90.07
C HIS A 396 -29.73 -49.64 89.16
N THR A 397 -30.64 -48.75 88.75
CA THR A 397 -30.55 -47.39 88.25
C THR A 397 -29.48 -46.51 88.92
N THR A 398 -28.63 -45.84 88.15
CA THR A 398 -28.32 -44.40 88.33
C THR A 398 -27.73 -43.82 87.04
N GLY A 399 -28.43 -42.84 86.47
CA GLY A 399 -27.97 -42.12 85.29
C GLY A 399 -26.87 -41.11 85.63
N ILE A 400 -25.89 -40.98 84.74
CA ILE A 400 -25.09 -39.77 84.61
C ILE A 400 -25.16 -39.34 83.16
N GLN A 401 -25.92 -38.26 82.98
CA GLN A 401 -26.20 -37.53 81.77
C GLN A 401 -25.02 -36.56 81.55
N ILE A 402 -24.09 -36.87 80.65
CA ILE A 402 -23.09 -35.88 80.21
C ILE A 402 -23.69 -35.16 79.01
N HIS A 403 -24.17 -33.95 79.30
CA HIS A 403 -24.67 -32.99 78.33
C HIS A 403 -23.61 -32.63 77.29
N SER A 404 -23.90 -32.97 76.03
CA SER A 404 -23.44 -32.22 74.88
C SER A 404 -24.21 -30.89 74.84
N SER A 405 -23.63 -29.82 75.38
CA SER A 405 -24.09 -28.45 75.12
C SER A 405 -23.24 -27.83 74.03
N THR A 406 -23.84 -27.77 72.86
CA THR A 406 -23.67 -26.71 71.87
C THR A 406 -23.60 -25.34 72.54
N ARG A 407 -22.50 -24.62 72.34
CA ARG A 407 -22.47 -23.16 72.44
C ARG A 407 -21.96 -22.61 71.12
N SER A 408 -22.87 -21.95 70.42
CA SER A 408 -22.58 -21.06 69.31
C SER A 408 -21.64 -19.95 69.79
N GLY A 409 -20.44 -19.94 69.21
CA GLY A 409 -19.51 -18.83 69.24
C GLY A 409 -19.29 -18.40 67.80
N GLN A 410 -19.99 -17.34 67.40
CA GLN A 410 -19.80 -16.64 66.14
C GLN A 410 -18.39 -16.02 66.18
N LEU A 411 -17.46 -16.58 65.42
CA LEU A 411 -16.19 -15.95 65.09
C LEU A 411 -16.03 -16.07 63.57
N SER A 412 -15.83 -14.91 62.95
CA SER A 412 -15.68 -14.67 61.53
C SER A 412 -14.61 -15.59 60.92
N PRO A 413 -14.78 -16.09 59.68
CA PRO A 413 -13.69 -16.73 58.96
C PRO A 413 -12.62 -15.67 58.66
N ILE A 414 -11.40 -15.90 59.14
CA ILE A 414 -10.22 -15.30 58.52
C ILE A 414 -10.04 -16.03 57.19
N GLU A 415 -10.27 -15.32 56.08
CA GLU A 415 -9.95 -15.80 54.74
C GLU A 415 -8.44 -16.01 54.64
N ILE A 416 -8.02 -17.27 54.63
CA ILE A 416 -6.72 -17.69 54.12
C ILE A 416 -6.94 -18.03 52.65
N PRO A 417 -6.29 -17.35 51.69
CA PRO A 417 -6.52 -17.60 50.28
C PRO A 417 -6.08 -19.02 49.91
N GLU A 418 -6.98 -19.74 49.24
CA GLU A 418 -6.74 -21.04 48.64
C GLU A 418 -5.53 -20.96 47.69
N SER A 419 -4.42 -21.58 48.10
CA SER A 419 -3.34 -21.92 47.19
C SER A 419 -3.81 -23.07 46.29
N ARG A 420 -4.12 -22.73 45.04
CA ARG A 420 -4.37 -23.70 43.97
C ARG A 420 -3.13 -24.59 43.79
N SER A 421 -3.26 -25.85 44.18
CA SER A 421 -2.36 -26.92 43.75
C SER A 421 -2.61 -27.26 42.26
N PRO A 422 -1.57 -27.35 41.42
CA PRO A 422 -1.72 -27.69 40.00
C PRO A 422 -1.52 -29.18 39.79
N VAL A 423 -2.59 -29.98 39.83
CA VAL A 423 -2.57 -31.34 39.27
C VAL A 423 -3.90 -31.65 38.61
N THR A 424 -3.95 -31.50 37.28
CA THR A 424 -4.60 -32.41 36.30
C THR A 424 -4.56 -31.80 34.89
N CYS A 425 -3.40 -31.84 34.24
CA CYS A 425 -3.32 -31.63 32.78
C CYS A 425 -2.29 -32.57 32.14
N LYS A 426 -2.33 -33.86 32.49
CA LYS A 426 -1.45 -34.90 31.96
C LYS A 426 -2.20 -36.16 31.47
N GLN A 427 -3.42 -35.99 30.97
CA GLN A 427 -4.21 -37.11 30.42
C GLN A 427 -4.80 -36.89 29.02
N ASN A 428 -4.57 -35.75 28.35
CA ASN A 428 -5.15 -35.49 27.03
C ASN A 428 -4.16 -35.35 25.85
N ILE A 429 -2.86 -35.58 26.06
CA ILE A 429 -1.86 -35.43 24.98
C ILE A 429 -1.33 -36.78 24.44
N GLU A 430 -1.42 -37.89 25.18
CA GLU A 430 -0.87 -39.20 24.75
C GLU A 430 -1.83 -40.09 23.93
N LYS A 431 -3.03 -39.61 23.55
CA LYS A 431 -4.00 -40.41 22.77
C LYS A 431 -4.10 -40.07 21.28
N ARG A 432 -3.27 -39.18 20.72
CA ARG A 432 -3.38 -38.77 19.30
C ARG A 432 -2.21 -39.13 18.36
N TYR A 433 -1.16 -39.81 18.82
CA TYR A 433 -0.02 -40.16 17.94
C TYR A 433 0.38 -41.64 17.90
N SER A 434 -0.54 -42.56 18.23
CA SER A 434 -0.27 -44.02 18.16
C SER A 434 -1.32 -44.77 17.35
N LYS A 435 -1.59 -44.33 16.12
CA LYS A 435 -2.27 -45.13 15.08
C LYS A 435 -1.75 -44.70 13.70
N GLY A 436 -0.94 -45.53 13.07
CA GLY A 436 -0.63 -45.35 11.65
C GLY A 436 0.71 -45.88 11.14
N ILE A 437 1.23 -47.01 11.62
CA ILE A 437 2.18 -47.80 10.82
C ILE A 437 1.80 -49.28 10.96
N ASN A 438 1.31 -49.85 9.87
CA ASN A 438 1.52 -51.23 9.41
C ASN A 438 0.75 -51.45 8.10
N ASN A 439 1.46 -51.35 6.97
CA ASN A 439 1.43 -52.27 5.82
C ASN A 439 1.90 -51.57 4.54
N SER A 440 3.15 -51.81 4.14
CA SER A 440 3.48 -52.42 2.84
C SER A 440 4.99 -52.53 2.68
N ASP A 441 5.47 -53.76 2.88
CA ASP A 441 6.73 -54.22 2.33
C ASP A 441 6.65 -54.30 0.79
N ASN A 442 7.84 -54.30 0.18
CA ASN A 442 8.18 -54.45 -1.24
C ASN A 442 8.14 -53.17 -2.09
N VAL A 443 9.32 -52.62 -2.38
CA VAL A 443 9.99 -52.76 -3.69
C VAL A 443 11.44 -52.25 -3.56
N THR A 444 12.36 -53.19 -3.78
CA THR A 444 13.77 -53.10 -4.18
C THR A 444 14.38 -51.72 -4.45
N GLY A 445 15.53 -51.45 -3.80
CA GLY A 445 16.38 -50.30 -4.08
C GLY A 445 17.24 -50.43 -5.33
N LEU A 446 17.88 -49.31 -5.70
CA LEU A 446 19.20 -49.12 -6.33
C LEU A 446 19.45 -47.59 -6.48
N PRO A 447 20.69 -47.12 -6.71
CA PRO A 447 21.26 -46.00 -5.97
C PRO A 447 21.51 -44.73 -6.80
N TYR A 448 21.80 -43.66 -6.05
CA TYR A 448 22.37 -42.39 -6.49
C TYR A 448 23.53 -42.54 -7.50
N LYS A 449 23.49 -41.73 -8.56
CA LYS A 449 24.67 -41.34 -9.35
C LYS A 449 24.73 -39.81 -9.47
N THR A 450 25.76 -39.25 -8.85
CA THR A 450 26.32 -37.94 -9.11
C THR A 450 26.97 -37.92 -10.50
N HIS A 451 26.70 -36.87 -11.30
CA HIS A 451 27.44 -36.59 -12.52
C HIS A 451 28.39 -35.42 -12.28
N GLU A 452 29.65 -35.76 -11.98
CA GLU A 452 30.81 -34.95 -12.37
C GLU A 452 31.13 -35.28 -13.82
N THR A 453 31.38 -34.26 -14.65
CA THR A 453 32.18 -34.45 -15.88
C THR A 453 33.19 -33.32 -15.97
N GLN A 454 34.46 -33.74 -15.92
CA GLN A 454 35.63 -32.93 -16.18
C GLN A 454 35.88 -32.83 -17.70
N ASN A 455 36.43 -31.68 -18.08
CA ASN A 455 37.46 -31.43 -19.09
C ASN A 455 37.96 -32.62 -19.94
N GLU A 456 38.02 -32.40 -21.26
CA GLU A 456 39.25 -32.49 -22.05
C GLU A 456 38.98 -32.05 -23.51
N GLY A 457 39.93 -31.35 -24.13
CA GLY A 457 40.00 -31.30 -25.60
C GLY A 457 40.52 -30.02 -26.27
N ASN A 458 41.79 -29.69 -26.07
CA ASN A 458 42.60 -28.86 -26.96
C ASN A 458 42.40 -29.22 -28.45
N ARG A 459 42.17 -28.22 -29.31
CA ARG A 459 42.69 -28.23 -30.68
C ARG A 459 43.11 -26.83 -31.10
N ASP A 460 44.38 -26.74 -31.45
CA ASP A 460 45.07 -25.60 -31.99
C ASP A 460 45.47 -25.93 -33.44
N ILE A 461 45.54 -24.87 -34.28
CA ILE A 461 46.26 -24.78 -35.57
C ILE A 461 45.61 -25.46 -36.81
N SER A 462 45.08 -24.63 -37.71
CA SER A 462 45.62 -24.48 -39.08
C SER A 462 44.84 -23.43 -39.91
N LYS A 463 45.56 -22.38 -40.35
CA LYS A 463 45.25 -21.59 -41.56
C LYS A 463 45.64 -22.42 -42.80
N PRO A 464 45.03 -22.19 -43.97
CA PRO A 464 45.72 -21.34 -44.96
C PRO A 464 44.82 -20.49 -45.89
N ASN A 465 45.43 -19.38 -46.34
CA ASN A 465 45.39 -18.71 -47.65
C ASN A 465 44.10 -18.43 -48.44
N THR A 466 43.87 -17.12 -48.62
CA THR A 466 43.64 -16.38 -49.89
C THR A 466 43.30 -17.17 -51.16
N GLU A 467 42.17 -16.82 -51.78
CA GLU A 467 42.13 -16.47 -53.21
C GLU A 467 40.87 -15.65 -53.57
N ASN A 468 41.14 -14.55 -54.29
CA ASN A 468 40.32 -13.79 -55.23
C ASN A 468 38.94 -14.34 -55.64
N ASN A 469 37.95 -13.45 -55.75
CA ASN A 469 37.35 -13.09 -57.05
C ASN A 469 36.48 -11.83 -56.97
N ASN A 470 36.78 -10.89 -57.86
CA ASN A 470 35.90 -9.82 -58.32
C ASN A 470 34.83 -10.40 -59.25
N LEU A 471 33.58 -9.98 -59.07
CA LEU A 471 32.65 -9.56 -60.12
C LEU A 471 31.44 -8.86 -59.50
#